data_AF-T2GEP5-F1
#
_entry.id   AF-T2GEP5-F1
#
_cell.length_a   1.000
_cell.length_b   1.000
_cell.length_c   1.000
_cell.angle_alpha   90.00
_cell.angle_beta   90.00
_cell.angle_gamma   90.00
#
_symmetry.space_group_name_H-M   'P 1'
#
loop_
_entity.id
_entity.type
_entity.pdbx_description
1 polymer ?
#
loop_
_entity_poly.entity_id
_entity_poly.type
_entity_poly.pdbx_seq_one_letter_code
_entity_poly.pdbx_strand_id
1 'polypeptide(L)'
;MLLDIIATKYNYAGFIFLMCIGLWAMIGKRNLPKKILGMSIFQTAIMLFYISISVKTNATLPIIDAHGAHGHDLHVRAADYLNPLPHVLMLTAIVVSVATLGVALALVQKVYREHETLEEPEILEQLRK
;
A
#
# COMPACT_ATOMS: atom_id res chain seq x y z
N MET A 1 -2.12 -29.49 10.24
CA MET A 1 -3.35 -29.09 9.52
C MET A 1 -3.90 -27.73 9.96
N LEU A 2 -4.35 -27.52 11.22
CA LEU A 2 -4.82 -26.19 11.67
C LEU A 2 -3.66 -25.18 11.82
N LEU A 3 -2.51 -25.64 12.34
CA LEU A 3 -1.29 -24.85 12.46
C LEU A 3 -0.70 -24.46 11.10
N ASP A 4 -0.84 -25.30 10.07
CA ASP A 4 -0.39 -24.98 8.71
C ASP A 4 -1.28 -23.93 8.06
N ILE A 5 -2.60 -23.96 8.29
CA ILE A 5 -3.52 -22.91 7.83
C ILE A 5 -3.23 -21.59 8.56
N ILE A 6 -2.95 -21.64 9.86
CA ILE A 6 -2.59 -20.44 10.64
C ILE A 6 -1.23 -19.91 10.22
N ALA A 7 -0.21 -20.75 9.98
CA ALA A 7 1.10 -20.32 9.49
C ALA A 7 1.06 -19.82 8.03
N THR A 8 0.27 -20.48 7.16
CA THR A 8 0.06 -20.08 5.76
C THR A 8 -0.77 -18.81 5.64
N LYS A 9 -1.72 -18.57 6.57
CA LYS A 9 -2.56 -17.37 6.61
C LYS A 9 -2.11 -16.29 7.59
N TYR A 10 -1.02 -16.52 8.34
CA TYR A 10 -0.50 -15.54 9.31
C TYR A 10 -0.15 -14.23 8.64
N ASN A 11 0.41 -14.30 7.43
CA ASN A 11 0.73 -13.12 6.63
C ASN A 11 -0.52 -12.25 6.39
N TYR A 12 -1.66 -12.85 6.04
CA TYR A 12 -2.91 -12.11 5.86
C TYR A 12 -3.43 -11.48 7.16
N ALA A 13 -3.37 -12.21 8.27
CA ALA A 13 -3.76 -11.68 9.58
C ALA A 13 -2.86 -10.50 9.99
N GLY A 14 -1.56 -10.58 9.72
CA GLY A 14 -0.60 -9.49 9.92
C GLY A 14 -0.93 -8.25 9.10
N PHE A 15 -1.26 -8.40 7.81
CA PHE A 15 -1.65 -7.26 6.97
C PHE A 15 -2.98 -6.64 7.38
N ILE A 16 -3.97 -7.44 7.79
CA ILE A 16 -5.24 -6.93 8.31
C ILE A 16 -5.01 -6.16 9.61
N PHE A 17 -4.18 -6.68 10.52
CA PHE A 17 -3.85 -5.97 11.75
C PHE A 17 -3.09 -4.65 11.47
N LEU A 18 -2.14 -4.65 10.54
CA LEU A 18 -1.43 -3.46 10.11
C LEU A 18 -2.39 -2.42 9.49
N MET A 19 -3.38 -2.89 8.74
CA MET A 19 -4.45 -2.06 8.17
C MET A 19 -5.32 -1.45 9.27
N CYS A 20 -5.72 -2.23 10.29
CA CYS A 20 -6.43 -1.71 11.46
C CYS A 20 -5.61 -0.65 12.23
N ILE A 21 -4.30 -0.85 12.39
CA ILE A 21 -3.41 0.15 13.02
C ILE A 21 -3.35 1.44 12.18
N GLY A 22 -3.19 1.32 10.86
CA GLY A 22 -3.17 2.49 9.96
C GLY A 22 -4.47 3.29 10.04
N LEU A 23 -5.61 2.60 10.03
CA LEU A 23 -6.93 3.22 10.17
C LEU A 23 -7.10 3.89 11.54
N TRP A 24 -6.68 3.22 12.62
CA TRP A 24 -6.73 3.78 13.96
C TRP A 24 -5.83 5.02 14.10
N ALA A 25 -4.62 5.01 13.53
CA ALA A 25 -3.72 6.14 13.55
C ALA A 25 -4.29 7.35 12.78
N MET A 26 -5.00 7.10 11.67
CA MET A 26 -5.63 8.14 10.86
C MET A 26 -6.81 8.83 11.59
N ILE A 27 -7.61 8.08 12.35
CA ILE A 27 -8.77 8.62 13.08
C ILE A 27 -8.39 9.15 14.47
N GLY A 28 -7.55 8.43 15.21
CA GLY A 28 -7.32 8.67 16.63
C GLY A 28 -6.25 9.72 16.97
N LYS A 29 -5.35 10.06 16.04
CA LYS A 29 -4.30 11.07 16.31
C LYS A 29 -4.84 12.47 16.00
N ARG A 30 -4.60 13.43 16.90
CA ARG A 30 -5.02 14.84 16.73
C ARG A 30 -4.07 15.69 15.87
N ASN A 31 -2.83 15.24 15.74
CA ASN A 31 -1.79 15.96 15.01
C ASN A 31 -1.78 15.58 13.52
N LEU A 32 -1.79 16.57 12.62
CA LEU A 32 -1.93 16.36 11.17
C LEU A 32 -0.84 15.45 10.54
N PRO A 33 0.47 15.60 10.81
CA PRO A 33 1.49 14.72 10.25
C PRO A 33 1.35 13.28 10.72
N LYS A 34 0.87 13.06 11.96
CA LYS A 34 0.64 11.71 12.50
C LYS A 34 -0.53 11.02 11.78
N LYS A 35 -1.56 11.77 11.39
CA LYS A 35 -2.66 11.25 10.56
C LYS A 35 -2.17 10.87 9.16
N ILE A 36 -1.35 11.70 8.53
CA ILE A 36 -0.77 11.44 7.21
C ILE A 36 0.10 10.18 7.25
N LEU A 37 0.92 10.01 8.28
CA LEU A 37 1.71 8.79 8.47
C LEU A 37 0.80 7.56 8.63
N GLY A 38 -0.30 7.69 9.38
CA GLY A 38 -1.33 6.64 9.49
C GLY A 38 -1.93 6.25 8.14
N MET A 39 -2.21 7.23 7.27
CA MET A 39 -2.68 7.02 5.90
C MET A 39 -1.68 6.25 5.05
N SER A 40 -0.38 6.60 5.11
CA SER A 40 0.66 5.89 4.37
C SER A 40 0.84 4.43 4.85
N ILE A 41 0.75 4.19 6.16
CA ILE A 41 0.78 2.82 6.72
C ILE A 41 -0.42 2.02 6.22
N PHE A 42 -1.61 2.62 6.21
CA PHE A 42 -2.83 1.98 5.69
C PHE A 42 -2.70 1.61 4.20
N GLN A 43 -2.23 2.54 3.37
CA GLN A 43 -1.96 2.27 1.95
C GLN A 43 -0.97 1.12 1.75
N THR A 44 0.13 1.12 2.52
CA THR A 44 1.15 0.07 2.46
C THR A 44 0.59 -1.30 2.88
N ALA A 45 -0.25 -1.33 3.91
CA ALA A 45 -0.92 -2.56 4.35
C ALA A 45 -1.84 -3.15 3.28
N ILE A 46 -2.58 -2.30 2.55
CA ILE A 46 -3.40 -2.74 1.41
C ILE A 46 -2.52 -3.30 0.29
N MET A 47 -1.39 -2.65 -0.01
CA MET A 47 -0.48 -3.13 -1.05
C MET A 47 0.07 -4.52 -0.71
N LEU A 48 0.55 -4.71 0.51
CA LEU A 48 1.06 -6.00 0.98
C LEU A 48 -0.02 -7.09 0.97
N PHE A 49 -1.25 -6.75 1.37
CA PHE A 49 -2.38 -7.66 1.29
C PHE A 49 -2.66 -8.11 -0.16
N TYR A 50 -2.69 -7.17 -1.10
CA TYR A 50 -2.97 -7.46 -2.51
C TYR A 50 -1.86 -8.30 -3.16
N ILE A 51 -0.59 -7.98 -2.86
CA ILE A 51 0.57 -8.76 -3.33
C ILE A 51 0.49 -10.18 -2.79
N SER A 52 0.16 -10.35 -1.50
CA SER A 52 0.07 -11.68 -0.87
C SER A 52 -0.98 -12.58 -1.52
N ILE A 53 -2.15 -12.04 -1.92
CA ILE A 53 -3.20 -12.79 -2.63
C ILE A 53 -2.74 -13.23 -4.03
N SER A 54 -1.78 -12.50 -4.60
CA SER A 54 -1.40 -12.62 -6.01
C SER A 54 -0.29 -13.65 -6.28
N VAL A 55 0.35 -14.14 -5.22
CA VAL A 55 1.41 -15.14 -5.31
C VAL A 55 0.82 -16.51 -5.68
N LYS A 56 1.37 -17.13 -6.73
CA LYS A 56 1.08 -18.52 -7.13
C LYS A 56 2.31 -19.40 -6.87
N THR A 57 2.09 -20.63 -6.42
CA THR A 57 3.15 -21.63 -6.21
C THR A 57 3.73 -22.07 -7.56
N ASN A 58 5.06 -22.14 -7.68
CA ASN A 58 5.80 -22.50 -8.91
C ASN A 58 5.66 -21.52 -10.09
N ALA A 59 5.30 -20.26 -9.83
CA ALA A 59 5.17 -19.25 -10.87
C ALA A 59 6.43 -18.37 -10.99
N THR A 60 6.90 -18.16 -12.22
CA THR A 60 8.04 -17.32 -12.59
C THR A 60 7.59 -15.88 -12.86
N LEU A 61 8.53 -14.93 -12.84
CA LEU A 61 8.27 -13.52 -13.20
C LEU A 61 7.65 -13.44 -14.61
N PRO A 62 6.64 -12.57 -14.83
CA PRO A 62 5.95 -12.42 -16.11
C PRO A 62 6.80 -11.64 -17.12
N ILE A 63 7.99 -12.15 -17.41
CA ILE A 63 8.93 -11.64 -18.40
C ILE A 63 9.10 -12.75 -19.44
N ILE A 64 8.65 -12.50 -20.65
CA ILE A 64 8.85 -13.43 -21.77
C ILE A 64 10.27 -13.20 -22.27
N ASP A 65 11.16 -14.17 -22.06
CA ASP A 65 12.53 -14.06 -22.53
C ASP A 65 12.58 -14.29 -24.06
N ALA A 66 12.75 -13.20 -24.81
CA ALA A 66 12.82 -13.21 -26.26
C ALA A 66 14.23 -13.53 -26.79
N HIS A 67 15.26 -13.63 -25.94
CA HIS A 67 16.66 -13.76 -26.37
C HIS A 67 17.12 -15.21 -26.56
N GLY A 68 16.34 -16.21 -26.14
CA GLY A 68 16.70 -17.63 -26.24
C GLY A 68 15.98 -18.43 -27.34
N ALA A 69 14.99 -17.86 -28.03
CA ALA A 69 14.08 -18.62 -28.88
C ALA A 69 14.23 -18.27 -30.37
N HIS A 70 15.37 -18.64 -30.93
CA HIS A 70 15.42 -18.96 -32.36
C HIS A 70 14.65 -20.27 -32.60
N GLY A 71 13.36 -20.17 -32.88
CA GLY A 71 12.57 -21.33 -33.32
C GLY A 71 11.17 -21.38 -32.73
N HIS A 72 10.22 -20.84 -33.49
CA HIS A 72 8.87 -21.34 -33.83
C HIS A 72 8.01 -22.21 -32.88
N ASP A 73 8.33 -22.46 -31.61
CA ASP A 73 7.50 -23.21 -30.66
C ASP A 73 7.66 -22.70 -29.21
N LEU A 74 7.36 -21.41 -28.99
CA LEU A 74 7.23 -20.87 -27.64
C LEU A 74 5.87 -21.29 -27.06
N HIS A 75 5.79 -22.51 -26.51
CA HIS A 75 4.65 -22.93 -25.70
C HIS A 75 4.67 -22.17 -24.35
N VAL A 76 4.25 -20.90 -24.37
CA VAL A 76 4.08 -20.08 -23.16
C VAL A 76 2.90 -20.64 -22.37
N ARG A 77 3.20 -21.44 -21.34
CA ARG A 77 2.20 -21.91 -20.39
C ARG A 77 1.90 -20.78 -19.39
N ALA A 78 0.77 -20.11 -19.56
CA ALA A 78 0.32 -19.03 -18.67
C ALA A 78 0.19 -19.45 -17.18
N ALA A 79 0.13 -20.75 -16.90
CA ALA A 79 0.10 -21.29 -15.54
C ALA A 79 1.44 -21.11 -14.80
N ASP A 80 2.55 -21.01 -15.53
CA ASP A 80 3.90 -20.98 -14.97
C ASP A 80 4.37 -19.54 -14.67
N TYR A 81 3.50 -18.55 -14.85
CA TYR A 81 3.79 -17.13 -14.63
C TYR A 81 2.93 -16.52 -13.51
N LEU A 82 3.53 -15.60 -12.76
CA LEU A 82 2.83 -14.81 -11.73
C LEU A 82 1.79 -13.92 -12.39
N ASN A 83 0.72 -13.61 -11.67
CA ASN A 83 -0.34 -12.75 -12.21
C ASN A 83 0.22 -11.32 -12.42
N PRO A 84 0.29 -10.81 -13.66
CA PRO A 84 0.83 -9.48 -13.91
C PRO A 84 -0.14 -8.36 -13.50
N LEU A 85 -1.45 -8.65 -13.40
CA LEU A 85 -2.47 -7.64 -13.11
C LEU A 85 -2.25 -7.00 -11.73
N PRO A 86 -2.12 -7.77 -10.64
CA PRO A 86 -1.84 -7.20 -9.32
C PRO A 86 -0.52 -6.45 -9.25
N HIS A 87 0.52 -6.92 -9.93
CA HIS A 87 1.83 -6.28 -9.90
C HIS A 87 1.78 -4.86 -10.51
N VAL A 88 1.11 -4.71 -11.66
CA VAL A 88 0.92 -3.40 -12.30
C VAL A 88 0.02 -2.49 -11.46
N LEU A 89 -1.09 -3.03 -10.92
CA LEU A 89 -1.97 -2.26 -10.03
C LEU A 89 -1.23 -1.72 -8.80
N MET A 90 -0.33 -2.53 -8.21
CA MET A 90 0.45 -2.09 -7.05
C MET A 90 1.51 -1.06 -7.42
N LEU A 91 2.20 -1.20 -8.57
CA LEU A 91 3.14 -0.19 -9.04
C LEU A 91 2.46 1.17 -9.23
N THR A 92 1.25 1.20 -9.79
CA THR A 92 0.48 2.44 -9.91
C THR A 92 0.04 3.00 -8.55
N ALA A 93 -0.40 2.14 -7.63
CA ALA A 93 -0.80 2.55 -6.29
C ALA A 93 0.38 3.15 -5.50
N ILE A 94 1.60 2.61 -5.65
CA ILE A 94 2.81 3.14 -5.02
C ILE A 94 3.09 4.57 -5.51
N VAL A 95 3.07 4.82 -6.82
CA VAL A 95 3.32 6.15 -7.37
C VAL A 95 2.28 7.16 -6.89
N VAL A 96 0.99 6.79 -6.91
CA VAL A 96 -0.09 7.64 -6.41
C VAL A 96 0.05 7.91 -4.90
N SER A 97 0.45 6.91 -4.11
CA SER A 97 0.66 7.08 -2.67
C SER A 97 1.76 8.11 -2.35
N VAL A 98 2.88 8.07 -3.07
CA VAL A 98 3.99 9.02 -2.88
C VAL A 98 3.59 10.42 -3.34
N ALA A 99 2.88 10.54 -4.46
CA ALA A 99 2.38 11.82 -4.96
C ALA A 99 1.39 12.47 -3.96
N THR A 100 0.43 11.70 -3.46
CA THR A 100 -0.55 12.19 -2.47
C THR A 100 0.10 12.53 -1.13
N LEU A 101 1.09 11.76 -0.68
CA LEU A 101 1.90 12.10 0.50
C LEU A 101 2.63 13.44 0.34
N GLY A 102 3.25 13.68 -0.82
CA GLY A 102 3.92 14.95 -1.13
C GLY A 102 2.96 16.14 -1.06
N VAL A 103 1.77 16.01 -1.68
CA VAL A 103 0.73 17.05 -1.62
C VAL A 103 0.22 17.25 -0.19
N ALA A 104 0.00 16.18 0.55
CA ALA A 104 -0.45 16.25 1.94
C ALA A 104 0.56 16.99 2.83
N LEU A 105 1.86 16.71 2.70
CA LEU A 105 2.90 17.41 3.43
C LEU A 105 3.02 18.88 3.04
N ALA A 106 2.89 19.21 1.75
CA ALA A 106 2.85 20.60 1.29
C ALA A 106 1.65 21.37 1.89
N LEU A 107 0.49 20.72 2.00
CA LEU A 107 -0.68 21.29 2.67
C LEU A 107 -0.43 21.49 4.17
N VAL A 108 0.18 20.53 4.86
CA VAL A 108 0.56 20.69 6.29
C VAL A 108 1.49 21.87 6.47
N GLN A 109 2.49 22.05 5.61
CA GLN A 109 3.39 23.20 5.67
C GLN A 109 2.64 24.52 5.48
N LYS A 110 1.67 24.57 4.56
CA LYS A 110 0.83 25.75 4.34
C LYS A 110 -0.04 26.05 5.56
N VAL A 111 -0.69 25.02 6.13
CA VAL A 111 -1.53 25.14 7.34
C VAL A 111 -0.71 25.67 8.51
N TYR A 112 0.49 25.14 8.72
CA TYR A 112 1.37 25.63 9.79
C TYR A 112 1.73 27.11 9.63
N ARG A 113 1.94 27.58 8.40
CA ARG A 113 2.28 28.98 8.14
C ARG A 113 1.12 29.94 8.40
N GLU A 114 -0.12 29.45 8.35
CA GLU A 114 -1.33 30.27 8.53
C GLU A 114 -1.89 30.21 9.94
N HIS A 115 -1.84 29.03 10.57
CA HIS A 115 -2.45 28.79 11.89
C HIS A 115 -1.42 28.69 13.03
N GLU A 116 -0.13 28.63 12.72
CA GLU A 116 0.99 28.41 13.67
C GLU A 116 0.89 27.14 14.53
N THR A 117 -0.09 26.26 14.23
CA THR A 117 -0.33 24.99 14.91
C THR A 117 -0.59 23.87 13.91
N LEU A 118 -0.26 22.64 14.32
CA LEU A 118 -0.52 21.40 13.58
C LEU A 118 -1.52 20.49 14.29
N GLU A 119 -2.05 20.93 15.43
CA GLU A 119 -3.07 20.21 16.18
C GLU A 119 -4.45 20.58 15.63
N GLU A 120 -5.16 19.58 15.11
CA GLU A 120 -6.49 19.72 14.55
C GLU A 120 -7.51 20.44 15.46
N PRO A 121 -7.61 20.18 16.78
CA PRO A 121 -8.61 20.86 17.61
C PRO A 121 -8.38 22.37 17.70
N GLU A 122 -7.13 22.82 17.68
CA GLU A 122 -6.77 24.24 17.75
C GLU A 122 -7.11 24.96 16.44
N ILE A 123 -6.84 24.31 15.30
CA ILE A 123 -7.21 24.82 13.97
C ILE A 123 -8.73 24.98 13.87
N LEU A 124 -9.49 23.98 14.33
CA LEU A 124 -10.96 24.02 14.32
C LEU A 124 -11.52 25.12 15.21
N GLU A 125 -10.88 25.44 16.33
CA GLU A 125 -11.29 26.53 17.19
C GLU A 125 -11.04 27.90 16.55
N GLN A 126 -9.88 28.08 15.89
CA GLN A 126 -9.56 29.30 15.14
C GLN A 126 -10.54 29.54 13.98
N LEU A 127 -10.96 28.49 13.27
CA LEU A 127 -11.92 28.58 12.16
C LEU A 127 -13.37 28.87 12.60
N ARG A 128 -13.70 28.65 13.87
CA ARG A 128 -15.05 28.93 14.42
C ARG A 128 -15.21 30.37 14.91
N LYS A 129 -14.12 31.14 14.99
CA LYS A 129 -14.13 32.58 15.30
C LYS A 129 -14.32 33.40 14.02
#